data_AF-J6EQC5-F1
#
_entry.id   AF-J6EQC5-F1
#
_cell.length_a   1.000
_cell.length_b   1.000
_cell.length_c   1.000
_cell.angle_alpha   90.00
_cell.angle_beta   90.00
_cell.angle_gamma   90.00
#
_symmetry.space_group_name_H-M   'P 1'
#
loop_
_entity.id
_entity.type
_entity.pdbx_description
1 polymer ?
#
loop_
_entity_poly.entity_id
_entity_poly.type
_entity_poly.pdbx_seq_one_letter_code
_entity_poly.pdbx_strand_id
1 'polypeptide(L)'
;MVALRIALLAVTALAAQVELEKRISVPSVDLTSNSTRVPKAIITSKNGANVTISGLALPGYDAYLGIPFAEPPDRSYGGGFIAGAASTYISGPMIQYGVDTKRPFILVAMNYRLGILGWGYGKDVAQNKAGNLGIRDQILALEFVRDHISAFGGDPAKVTLFGQSAGAISTSIIMLNQTQNLFRGAIMQSGAQSTAPITNTSTGWNAPYNNTAQNAGCMAPNTTNLGNLTTWQCLKRIPADTLMAAAAKTKASLQYSLPYIWAPSVDGDIVPESPWKMLQEGRFSRVPFITGNVRDEGTGTLPTWLNSSIPLSFAFGLLQPQVSNPSSFLKVLAAYPNVTALGSPYGTGNETFGLDPIFKQAASIVGDEAFQSRRRYFIRQANKFNFTRTWSYEFRGETPGAPPYTGRRGMMNYWINFAYYLDPNGNMTHNPHVNTTNTTVTYAKGNWKNPAVRQKKGQDGKKDGAQKDKGGKHALERTVWRPHAFPENKNAMLFAPGNLTMIQDDYREQQMQVFDGPEMAKDLNYRRGIL
;
A
#
# COMPACT_ATOMS: atom_id res chain seq x y z
N MET A 1 -23.39 31.12 3.09
CA MET A 1 -22.59 32.21 3.69
C MET A 1 -22.20 31.96 5.16
N VAL A 2 -23.01 31.27 5.98
CA VAL A 2 -22.66 30.95 7.38
C VAL A 2 -21.48 29.94 7.49
N ALA A 3 -21.40 28.96 6.60
CA ALA A 3 -20.29 27.98 6.58
C ALA A 3 -18.91 28.59 6.25
N LEU A 4 -18.88 29.66 5.44
CA LEU A 4 -17.64 30.35 5.08
C LEU A 4 -17.09 31.20 6.24
N ARG A 5 -17.98 31.70 7.13
CA ARG A 5 -17.60 32.46 8.32
C ARG A 5 -17.04 31.56 9.44
N ILE A 6 -17.52 30.33 9.56
CA ILE A 6 -17.03 29.35 10.56
C ILE A 6 -15.60 28.88 10.22
N ALA A 7 -15.30 28.65 8.93
CA ALA A 7 -13.95 28.31 8.48
C ALA A 7 -12.93 29.43 8.71
N LEU A 8 -13.35 30.70 8.57
CA LEU A 8 -12.48 31.86 8.79
C LEU A 8 -12.17 32.10 10.29
N LEU A 9 -13.12 31.78 11.18
CA LEU A 9 -12.96 31.85 12.64
C LEU A 9 -11.99 30.79 13.19
N ALA A 10 -11.97 29.59 12.61
CA ALA A 10 -11.02 28.53 13.00
C ALA A 10 -9.57 28.87 12.60
N VAL A 11 -9.37 29.54 11.46
CA VAL A 11 -8.03 29.94 10.97
C VAL A 11 -7.46 31.12 11.76
N THR A 12 -8.29 32.04 12.22
CA THR A 12 -7.86 33.19 13.04
C THR A 12 -7.50 32.78 14.48
N ALA A 13 -8.18 31.78 15.04
CA ALA A 13 -7.79 31.17 16.32
C ALA A 13 -6.43 30.46 16.22
N LEU A 14 -6.12 29.82 15.09
CA LEU A 14 -4.84 29.14 14.85
C LEU A 14 -3.64 30.10 14.77
N ALA A 15 -3.84 31.29 14.20
CA ALA A 15 -2.80 32.32 14.12
C ALA A 15 -2.51 32.97 15.48
N ALA A 16 -3.48 33.00 16.39
CA ALA A 16 -3.36 33.63 17.70
C ALA A 16 -2.77 32.71 18.79
N GLN A 17 -2.65 31.40 18.55
CA GLN A 17 -2.27 30.43 19.59
C GLN A 17 -0.91 29.73 19.33
N VAL A 18 -0.21 30.05 18.23
CA VAL A 18 1.11 29.48 17.89
C VAL A 18 2.18 30.59 17.91
N GLU A 19 2.50 31.05 19.11
CA GLU A 19 3.74 31.76 19.41
C GLU A 19 4.49 30.89 20.43
N LEU A 20 5.38 30.00 19.95
CA LEU A 20 6.27 29.00 20.62
C LEU A 20 6.08 27.62 19.94
N GLU A 21 7.00 26.98 19.19
CA GLU A 21 8.47 27.00 19.14
C GLU A 21 9.02 26.78 17.70
N LYS A 22 9.71 27.80 17.17
CA LYS A 22 10.85 27.89 16.22
C LYS A 22 11.16 26.84 15.10
N ARG A 23 10.41 25.77 14.83
CA ARG A 23 10.74 24.80 13.73
C ARG A 23 9.73 24.70 12.58
N ILE A 24 8.54 25.29 12.70
CA ILE A 24 7.52 25.23 11.66
C ILE A 24 7.06 26.65 11.36
N SER A 25 7.43 27.20 10.20
CA SER A 25 6.75 28.38 9.66
C SER A 25 5.52 27.88 8.92
N VAL A 26 4.32 28.21 9.38
CA VAL A 26 3.07 27.93 8.64
C VAL A 26 2.96 28.97 7.52
N PRO A 27 3.18 28.63 6.23
CA PRO A 27 2.85 29.54 5.15
C PRO A 27 1.33 29.49 4.93
N SER A 28 0.79 30.58 4.39
CA SER A 28 -0.64 30.84 4.12
C SER A 28 -1.45 29.59 3.72
N VAL A 29 -2.57 29.37 4.42
CA VAL A 29 -3.61 28.40 4.03
C VAL A 29 -4.24 28.87 2.72
N ASP A 30 -3.97 28.17 1.62
CA ASP A 30 -4.60 28.44 0.33
C ASP A 30 -6.00 27.80 0.28
N LEU A 31 -7.04 28.62 0.41
CA LEU A 31 -8.45 28.21 0.36
C LEU A 31 -9.08 28.35 -1.05
N THR A 32 -8.29 28.53 -2.12
CA THR A 32 -8.79 29.09 -3.40
C THR A 32 -9.67 28.18 -4.28
N SER A 33 -10.11 27.00 -3.85
CA SER A 33 -11.03 26.18 -4.66
C SER A 33 -12.50 26.54 -4.42
N ASN A 34 -13.00 27.48 -5.23
CA ASN A 34 -14.41 27.86 -5.33
C ASN A 34 -15.25 26.77 -6.05
N SER A 35 -15.33 25.57 -5.48
CA SER A 35 -16.21 24.51 -5.98
C SER A 35 -16.80 23.71 -4.81
N THR A 36 -17.90 23.02 -5.06
CA THR A 36 -18.63 22.07 -4.21
C THR A 36 -17.80 20.88 -3.67
N ARG A 37 -16.47 21.03 -3.51
CA ARG A 37 -15.50 20.02 -3.09
C ARG A 37 -15.21 20.13 -1.59
N VAL A 38 -14.89 18.98 -0.99
CA VAL A 38 -14.42 18.84 0.40
C VAL A 38 -13.28 19.84 0.68
N PRO A 39 -13.33 20.61 1.79
CA PRO A 39 -12.24 21.51 2.18
C PRO A 39 -10.90 20.79 2.30
N LYS A 40 -9.83 21.44 1.84
CA LYS A 40 -8.45 20.95 1.91
C LYS A 40 -7.56 22.01 2.53
N ALA A 41 -6.69 21.58 3.44
CA ALA A 41 -5.58 22.38 3.96
C ALA A 41 -4.27 21.68 3.60
N ILE A 42 -3.29 22.44 3.12
CA ILE A 42 -1.94 21.93 2.82
C ILE A 42 -0.97 22.63 3.75
N ILE A 43 -0.21 21.85 4.51
CA ILE A 43 0.83 22.33 5.41
C ILE A 43 2.17 21.90 4.83
N THR A 44 3.01 22.88 4.48
CA THR A 44 4.34 22.66 3.92
C THR A 44 5.41 22.87 4.99
N SER A 45 6.24 21.86 5.23
CA SER A 45 7.44 22.03 6.05
C SER A 45 8.55 22.75 5.27
N LYS A 46 9.45 23.42 5.98
CA LYS A 46 10.63 24.10 5.40
C LYS A 46 11.54 23.17 4.57
N ASN A 47 11.43 21.85 4.75
CA ASN A 47 12.25 20.85 4.06
C ASN A 47 11.55 20.22 2.84
N GLY A 48 10.40 20.75 2.42
CA GLY A 48 9.66 20.28 1.24
C GLY A 48 8.75 19.07 1.46
N ALA A 49 8.69 18.52 2.68
CA ALA A 49 7.66 17.54 3.04
C ALA A 49 6.33 18.27 3.29
N ASN A 50 5.28 17.87 2.57
CA ASN A 50 3.95 18.47 2.66
C ASN A 50 2.95 17.47 3.27
N VAL A 51 2.18 17.92 4.25
CA VAL A 51 1.01 17.22 4.79
C VAL A 51 -0.24 17.85 4.17
N THR A 52 -1.11 17.03 3.59
CA THR A 52 -2.40 17.46 3.02
C THR A 52 -3.53 16.92 3.87
N ILE A 53 -4.25 17.80 4.54
CA ILE A 53 -5.43 17.47 5.35
C ILE A 53 -6.66 17.74 4.50
N SER A 54 -7.51 16.72 4.31
CA SER A 54 -8.79 16.85 3.60
C SER A 54 -9.93 16.38 4.50
N GLY A 55 -10.93 17.22 4.73
CA GLY A 55 -12.05 16.88 5.60
C GLY A 55 -13.05 18.01 5.76
N LEU A 56 -14.26 17.67 6.19
CA LEU A 56 -15.25 18.67 6.61
C LEU A 56 -14.98 19.02 8.09
N ALA A 57 -14.57 20.25 8.37
CA ALA A 57 -14.39 20.74 9.73
C ALA A 57 -15.76 21.04 10.35
N LEU A 58 -16.24 20.14 11.18
CA LEU A 58 -17.35 20.38 12.08
C LEU A 58 -16.90 19.94 13.49
N PRO A 59 -17.42 20.50 14.60
CA PRO A 59 -17.01 20.10 15.94
C PRO A 59 -17.47 18.66 16.27
N GLY A 60 -16.60 17.85 16.89
CA GLY A 60 -16.97 16.58 17.52
C GLY A 60 -16.86 15.32 16.66
N TYR A 61 -15.92 15.25 15.70
CA TYR A 61 -15.74 14.09 14.82
C TYR A 61 -14.43 13.32 15.03
N ASP A 62 -14.42 12.07 14.58
CA ASP A 62 -13.26 11.18 14.68
C ASP A 62 -12.22 11.57 13.59
N ALA A 63 -10.94 11.66 13.97
CA ALA A 63 -9.86 11.95 13.03
C ALA A 63 -9.22 10.69 12.47
N TYR A 64 -8.98 10.68 11.16
CA TYR A 64 -8.29 9.57 10.51
C TYR A 64 -7.09 10.12 9.76
N LEU A 65 -5.91 9.81 10.27
CA LEU A 65 -4.70 9.93 9.50
C LEU A 65 -4.44 8.62 8.81
N GLY A 66 -4.30 8.66 7.49
CA GLY A 66 -3.51 7.60 6.91
C GLY A 66 -3.03 7.85 5.51
N ILE A 67 -2.04 7.06 5.16
CA ILE A 67 -1.37 7.07 3.88
C ILE A 67 -2.40 6.62 2.86
N PRO A 68 -2.84 7.52 1.96
CA PRO A 68 -4.23 7.46 1.58
C PRO A 68 -4.50 6.44 0.42
N PHE A 69 -5.68 5.77 0.44
CA PHE A 69 -6.28 4.77 -0.51
C PHE A 69 -7.24 5.35 -1.57
N ALA A 70 -6.90 5.39 -2.86
CA ALA A 70 -7.84 5.87 -3.88
C ALA A 70 -7.94 4.84 -4.99
N GLU A 71 -9.17 4.60 -5.42
CA GLU A 71 -9.48 4.01 -6.71
C GLU A 71 -8.91 4.92 -7.83
N PRO A 72 -8.35 4.41 -8.96
CA PRO A 72 -8.00 3.05 -9.40
C PRO A 72 -6.53 2.67 -9.08
N PRO A 73 -6.01 1.50 -9.53
CA PRO A 73 -4.64 1.00 -9.23
C PRO A 73 -3.48 1.94 -9.60
N ASP A 74 -3.75 3.05 -10.29
CA ASP A 74 -2.78 4.02 -10.77
C ASP A 74 -2.56 5.22 -9.83
N ARG A 75 -3.31 5.39 -8.72
CA ARG A 75 -3.23 6.62 -7.89
C ARG A 75 -3.35 6.40 -6.37
N SER A 76 -2.58 5.48 -5.80
CA SER A 76 -2.37 5.31 -4.35
C SER A 76 -0.92 5.61 -3.94
N TYR A 77 -0.69 6.26 -2.79
CA TYR A 77 0.64 6.76 -2.36
C TYR A 77 1.59 5.66 -1.83
N GLY A 78 1.52 4.46 -2.43
CA GLY A 78 2.56 3.44 -2.29
C GLY A 78 3.73 3.73 -3.21
N GLY A 79 3.61 3.36 -4.49
CA GLY A 79 4.56 3.72 -5.53
C GLY A 79 5.97 3.11 -5.37
N GLY A 80 6.06 1.95 -4.74
CA GLY A 80 7.30 1.17 -4.62
C GLY A 80 8.47 1.93 -3.98
N PHE A 81 8.16 2.92 -3.13
CA PHE A 81 9.11 3.82 -2.46
C PHE A 81 9.87 4.79 -3.37
N ILE A 82 9.64 4.78 -4.68
CA ILE A 82 10.35 5.62 -5.66
C ILE A 82 9.48 6.66 -6.35
N ALA A 83 8.15 6.54 -6.26
CA ALA A 83 7.20 7.43 -6.92
C ALA A 83 5.94 7.64 -6.07
N GLY A 84 5.18 8.69 -6.40
CA GLY A 84 3.90 9.04 -5.79
C GLY A 84 3.86 10.49 -5.30
N ALA A 85 2.66 11.02 -5.04
CA ALA A 85 2.46 12.25 -4.25
C ALA A 85 1.14 12.16 -3.45
N ALA A 86 1.08 12.77 -2.26
CA ALA A 86 -0.18 12.91 -1.51
C ALA A 86 -1.28 13.61 -2.32
N SER A 87 -0.90 14.45 -3.29
CA SER A 87 -1.81 15.17 -4.18
C SER A 87 -2.47 14.29 -5.25
N THR A 88 -1.91 13.12 -5.57
CA THR A 88 -2.56 12.17 -6.50
C THR A 88 -3.78 11.50 -5.89
N TYR A 89 -3.95 11.70 -4.58
CA TYR A 89 -5.00 11.10 -3.81
C TYR A 89 -6.41 11.66 -4.07
N ILE A 90 -7.34 10.80 -4.46
CA ILE A 90 -8.75 11.16 -4.68
C ILE A 90 -9.59 10.75 -3.46
N SER A 91 -9.67 11.64 -2.46
CA SER A 91 -10.39 11.42 -1.20
C SER A 91 -11.90 11.69 -1.27
N GLY A 92 -12.36 12.47 -2.24
CA GLY A 92 -13.72 13.03 -2.28
C GLY A 92 -14.84 11.99 -2.14
N PRO A 93 -14.86 10.89 -2.94
CA PRO A 93 -15.90 9.88 -2.86
C PRO A 93 -15.97 9.17 -1.50
N MET A 94 -14.82 8.87 -0.88
CA MET A 94 -14.78 8.16 0.41
C MET A 94 -15.27 9.07 1.54
N ILE A 95 -14.84 10.35 1.55
CA ILE A 95 -15.30 11.34 2.53
C ILE A 95 -16.80 11.57 2.39
N GLN A 96 -17.29 11.74 1.16
CA GLN A 96 -18.71 11.93 0.90
C GLN A 96 -19.52 10.72 1.38
N TYR A 97 -19.04 9.50 1.10
CA TYR A 97 -19.69 8.29 1.60
C TYR A 97 -19.74 8.24 3.14
N GLY A 98 -18.68 8.66 3.83
CA GLY A 98 -18.67 8.81 5.29
C GLY A 98 -19.76 9.76 5.78
N VAL A 99 -19.89 10.94 5.16
CA VAL A 99 -20.94 11.93 5.47
C VAL A 99 -22.33 11.33 5.23
N ASP A 100 -22.57 10.78 4.04
CA ASP A 100 -23.87 10.22 3.63
C ASP A 100 -24.33 9.08 4.55
N THR A 101 -23.37 8.34 5.10
CA THR A 101 -23.62 7.22 6.01
C THR A 101 -23.48 7.60 7.49
N LYS A 102 -23.48 8.91 7.82
CA LYS A 102 -23.42 9.44 9.18
C LYS A 102 -22.22 8.96 10.00
N ARG A 103 -21.10 8.67 9.32
CA ARG A 103 -19.79 8.35 9.89
C ARG A 103 -18.74 9.27 9.26
N PRO A 104 -18.89 10.60 9.38
CA PRO A 104 -17.93 11.53 8.81
C PRO A 104 -16.59 11.40 9.52
N PHE A 105 -15.55 11.72 8.76
CA PHE A 105 -14.18 11.49 9.15
C PHE A 105 -13.24 12.51 8.51
N ILE A 106 -12.10 12.79 9.16
CA ILE A 106 -10.99 13.53 8.55
C ILE A 106 -10.08 12.55 7.85
N LEU A 107 -9.59 12.87 6.65
CA LEU A 107 -8.53 12.12 6.00
C LEU A 107 -7.27 12.97 5.91
N VAL A 108 -6.19 12.49 6.53
CA VAL A 108 -4.87 13.13 6.42
C VAL A 108 -3.99 12.34 5.48
N ALA A 109 -3.59 12.95 4.37
CA ALA A 109 -2.63 12.44 3.42
C ALA A 109 -1.26 13.09 3.65
N MET A 110 -0.17 12.35 3.45
CA MET A 110 1.18 12.86 3.71
C MET A 110 2.15 12.49 2.62
N ASN A 111 3.17 13.33 2.40
CA ASN A 111 4.34 12.94 1.62
C ASN A 111 5.46 12.43 2.54
N TYR A 112 6.23 11.45 2.07
CA TYR A 112 7.51 11.03 2.65
C TYR A 112 8.59 11.00 1.57
N ARG A 113 9.87 11.05 1.96
CA ARG A 113 10.98 11.03 1.00
C ARG A 113 11.01 9.72 0.19
N LEU A 114 11.26 9.84 -1.10
CA LEU A 114 11.28 8.72 -2.06
C LEU A 114 12.69 8.45 -2.58
N GLY A 115 12.88 7.27 -3.17
CA GLY A 115 14.13 6.83 -3.79
C GLY A 115 15.32 6.94 -2.84
N ILE A 116 16.48 7.29 -3.39
CA ILE A 116 17.72 7.42 -2.61
C ILE A 116 17.63 8.46 -1.47
N LEU A 117 16.72 9.44 -1.56
CA LEU A 117 16.54 10.47 -0.53
C LEU A 117 15.85 9.94 0.73
N GLY A 118 14.99 8.92 0.59
CA GLY A 118 14.24 8.32 1.69
C GLY A 118 14.79 6.96 2.16
N TRP A 119 15.48 6.26 1.27
CA TRP A 119 15.73 4.82 1.39
C TRP A 119 17.16 4.44 0.98
N GLY A 120 18.13 5.29 1.34
CA GLY A 120 19.54 5.04 1.03
C GLY A 120 20.07 3.77 1.69
N TYR A 121 21.05 3.16 1.05
CA TYR A 121 21.86 2.06 1.56
C TYR A 121 23.34 2.43 1.51
N GLY A 122 24.19 1.73 2.24
CA GLY A 122 25.64 1.93 2.24
C GLY A 122 26.23 2.07 3.64
N LYS A 123 27.53 1.78 3.76
CA LYS A 123 28.29 2.02 5.00
C LYS A 123 28.16 3.45 5.48
N ASP A 124 28.31 4.41 4.56
CA ASP A 124 28.15 5.84 4.85
C ASP A 124 26.76 6.15 5.41
N VAL A 125 25.70 5.63 4.77
CA VAL A 125 24.31 5.83 5.20
C VAL A 125 24.10 5.27 6.61
N ALA A 126 24.58 4.06 6.87
CA ALA A 126 24.46 3.42 8.17
C ALA A 126 25.24 4.19 9.27
N GLN A 127 26.49 4.57 9.01
CA GLN A 127 27.32 5.33 9.94
C GLN A 127 26.71 6.70 10.29
N ASN A 128 26.03 7.33 9.33
CA ASN A 128 25.35 8.61 9.53
C ASN A 128 23.89 8.46 10.03
N LYS A 129 23.44 7.24 10.38
CA LYS A 129 22.05 6.95 10.80
C LYS A 129 20.99 7.48 9.83
N ALA A 130 21.29 7.41 8.54
CA ALA A 130 20.47 7.96 7.46
C ALA A 130 19.68 6.88 6.70
N GLY A 131 19.55 5.68 7.26
CA GLY A 131 18.62 4.67 6.77
C GLY A 131 17.17 5.00 7.14
N ASN A 132 16.21 4.42 6.40
CA ASN A 132 14.77 4.49 6.69
C ASN A 132 14.21 5.91 6.93
N LEU A 133 14.79 6.92 6.27
CA LEU A 133 14.35 8.30 6.38
C LEU A 133 12.88 8.48 5.96
N GLY A 134 12.40 7.70 4.99
CA GLY A 134 10.99 7.66 4.61
C GLY A 134 10.06 7.15 5.73
N ILE A 135 10.49 6.19 6.55
CA ILE A 135 9.71 5.77 7.74
C ILE A 135 9.73 6.85 8.82
N ARG A 136 10.87 7.54 9.02
CA ARG A 136 10.95 8.68 9.94
C ARG A 136 9.97 9.78 9.57
N ASP A 137 9.87 10.10 8.28
CA ASP A 137 8.92 11.09 7.80
C ASP A 137 7.47 10.67 8.14
N GLN A 138 7.15 9.38 7.98
CA GLN A 138 5.83 8.83 8.32
C GLN A 138 5.53 8.85 9.82
N ILE A 139 6.50 8.50 10.67
CA ILE A 139 6.35 8.60 12.13
C ILE A 139 6.18 10.07 12.56
N LEU A 140 6.95 10.99 11.98
CA LEU A 140 6.82 12.42 12.28
C LEU A 140 5.44 12.97 11.88
N ALA A 141 4.86 12.49 10.77
CA ALA A 141 3.50 12.88 10.39
C ALA A 141 2.43 12.28 11.33
N LEU A 142 2.66 11.06 11.85
CA LEU A 142 1.82 10.47 12.88
C LEU A 142 1.86 11.26 14.19
N GLU A 143 3.05 11.70 14.60
CA GLU A 143 3.23 12.62 15.74
C GLU A 143 2.53 13.96 15.50
N PHE A 144 2.68 14.55 14.32
CA PHE A 144 1.98 15.77 13.93
C PHE A 144 0.46 15.63 14.07
N VAL A 145 -0.11 14.50 13.63
CA VAL A 145 -1.55 14.27 13.78
C VAL A 145 -1.96 14.09 15.22
N ARG A 146 -1.21 13.31 16.01
CA ARG A 146 -1.47 13.19 17.45
C ARG A 146 -1.52 14.57 18.11
N ASP A 147 -0.60 15.46 17.75
CA ASP A 147 -0.43 16.75 18.42
C ASP A 147 -1.38 17.83 17.90
N HIS A 148 -1.84 17.74 16.65
CA HIS A 148 -2.53 18.86 16.00
C HIS A 148 -3.89 18.53 15.38
N ILE A 149 -4.30 17.25 15.28
CA ILE A 149 -5.53 16.93 14.55
C ILE A 149 -6.82 17.43 15.22
N SER A 150 -6.76 17.70 16.53
CA SER A 150 -7.83 18.34 17.30
C SER A 150 -8.21 19.73 16.76
N ALA A 151 -7.23 20.48 16.26
CA ALA A 151 -7.47 21.78 15.62
C ALA A 151 -8.30 21.68 14.32
N PHE A 152 -8.31 20.50 13.68
CA PHE A 152 -9.09 20.22 12.48
C PHE A 152 -10.46 19.58 12.80
N GLY A 153 -10.80 19.44 14.09
CA GLY A 153 -12.02 18.83 14.57
C GLY A 153 -11.93 17.32 14.79
N GLY A 154 -10.71 16.76 14.76
CA GLY A 154 -10.47 15.34 14.87
C GLY A 154 -10.04 14.87 16.27
N ASP A 155 -10.44 13.67 16.66
CA ASP A 155 -9.95 13.02 17.88
C ASP A 155 -8.56 12.36 17.70
N PRO A 156 -7.48 12.84 18.35
CA PRO A 156 -6.15 12.23 18.28
C PRO A 156 -6.07 10.83 18.89
N ALA A 157 -7.01 10.45 19.77
CA ALA A 157 -7.11 9.09 20.31
C ALA A 157 -7.82 8.13 19.36
N LYS A 158 -8.30 8.60 18.18
CA LYS A 158 -9.05 7.81 17.20
C LYS A 158 -8.37 7.63 15.84
N VAL A 159 -7.05 7.76 15.80
CA VAL A 159 -6.27 7.61 14.55
C VAL A 159 -6.19 6.16 14.08
N THR A 160 -6.62 5.88 12.84
CA THR A 160 -6.43 4.59 12.16
C THR A 160 -5.43 4.74 11.03
N LEU A 161 -4.25 4.14 11.16
CA LEU A 161 -3.23 4.13 10.12
C LEU A 161 -3.68 3.21 8.97
N PHE A 162 -3.52 3.65 7.73
CA PHE A 162 -3.73 2.78 6.59
C PHE A 162 -2.74 3.08 5.49
N GLY A 163 -2.51 2.10 4.60
CA GLY A 163 -1.63 2.25 3.46
C GLY A 163 -1.84 1.15 2.42
N GLN A 164 -1.46 1.45 1.18
CA GLN A 164 -1.52 0.53 0.05
C GLN A 164 -0.13 0.30 -0.55
N SER A 165 0.16 -0.93 -0.96
CA SER A 165 1.46 -1.34 -1.53
C SER A 165 2.62 -0.93 -0.61
N ALA A 166 3.57 -0.12 -1.07
CA ALA A 166 4.66 0.40 -0.24
C ALA A 166 4.17 1.11 1.04
N GLY A 167 3.00 1.75 1.03
CA GLY A 167 2.38 2.31 2.24
C GLY A 167 1.88 1.22 3.22
N ALA A 168 1.41 0.07 2.72
CA ALA A 168 1.07 -1.08 3.55
C ALA A 168 2.32 -1.74 4.13
N ILE A 169 3.40 -1.81 3.34
CA ILE A 169 4.72 -2.24 3.82
C ILE A 169 5.18 -1.30 4.94
N SER A 170 5.17 0.01 4.74
CA SER A 170 5.55 0.95 5.80
C SER A 170 4.63 0.85 7.02
N THR A 171 3.31 0.72 6.84
CA THR A 171 2.35 0.50 7.94
C THR A 171 2.74 -0.72 8.77
N SER A 172 3.03 -1.84 8.11
CA SER A 172 3.46 -3.06 8.79
C SER A 172 4.78 -2.88 9.53
N ILE A 173 5.75 -2.15 8.99
CA ILE A 173 7.02 -1.84 9.67
C ILE A 173 6.81 -0.93 10.88
N ILE A 174 5.99 0.12 10.76
CA ILE A 174 5.62 1.02 11.85
C ILE A 174 4.94 0.24 12.98
N MET A 175 4.08 -0.73 12.65
CA MET A 175 3.48 -1.63 13.65
C MET A 175 4.53 -2.47 14.39
N LEU A 176 5.60 -2.91 13.73
CA LEU A 176 6.69 -3.66 14.37
C LEU A 176 7.57 -2.80 15.27
N ASN A 177 7.64 -1.49 15.02
CA ASN A 177 8.39 -0.53 15.84
C ASN A 177 7.64 -0.09 17.12
N GLN A 178 6.61 -0.84 17.56
CA GLN A 178 5.85 -0.61 18.80
C GLN A 178 5.30 0.82 19.00
N THR A 179 4.95 1.50 17.92
CA THR A 179 4.43 2.89 17.93
C THR A 179 2.93 3.00 18.28
N GLN A 180 2.42 2.08 19.11
CA GLN A 180 0.99 1.88 19.40
C GLN A 180 0.26 3.08 20.04
N ASN A 181 0.98 4.12 20.45
CA ASN A 181 0.41 5.36 20.98
C ASN A 181 0.10 6.40 19.89
N LEU A 182 0.45 6.13 18.62
CA LEU A 182 0.23 7.04 17.49
C LEU A 182 -1.01 6.68 16.66
N PHE A 183 -1.53 5.47 16.80
CA PHE A 183 -2.72 4.97 16.11
C PHE A 183 -3.33 3.82 16.91
N ARG A 184 -4.65 3.64 16.79
CA ARG A 184 -5.43 2.60 17.50
C ARG A 184 -5.89 1.45 16.60
N GLY A 185 -5.63 1.53 15.30
CA GLY A 185 -6.01 0.53 14.31
C GLY A 185 -5.17 0.66 13.05
N ALA A 186 -5.03 -0.43 12.29
CA ALA A 186 -4.25 -0.45 11.05
C ALA A 186 -4.98 -1.11 9.88
N ILE A 187 -4.80 -0.61 8.66
CA ILE A 187 -5.27 -1.28 7.44
C ILE A 187 -4.13 -1.40 6.41
N MET A 188 -3.77 -2.63 6.05
CA MET A 188 -2.66 -2.97 5.16
C MET A 188 -3.18 -3.57 3.86
N GLN A 189 -3.11 -2.82 2.77
CA GLN A 189 -3.65 -3.22 1.47
C GLN A 189 -2.52 -3.58 0.50
N SER A 190 -2.48 -4.83 0.02
CA SER A 190 -1.51 -5.30 -0.98
C SER A 190 -0.05 -5.08 -0.55
N GLY A 191 0.29 -5.41 0.69
CA GLY A 191 1.65 -5.31 1.18
C GLY A 191 1.77 -5.67 2.66
N ALA A 192 2.94 -6.17 3.05
CA ALA A 192 3.28 -6.56 4.41
C ALA A 192 4.79 -6.37 4.66
N GLN A 193 5.24 -6.70 5.87
CA GLN A 193 6.54 -6.36 6.45
C GLN A 193 7.76 -6.85 5.69
N SER A 194 7.58 -7.72 4.70
CA SER A 194 8.64 -8.31 3.91
C SER A 194 8.24 -8.51 2.45
N THR A 195 7.24 -7.75 1.97
CA THR A 195 6.88 -7.72 0.56
C THR A 195 7.99 -7.10 -0.29
N ALA A 196 8.61 -6.03 0.20
CA ALA A 196 9.93 -5.63 -0.26
C ALA A 196 10.97 -6.48 0.50
N PRO A 197 11.94 -7.11 -0.18
CA PRO A 197 13.04 -7.79 0.49
C PRO A 197 13.83 -6.80 1.35
N ILE A 198 13.90 -7.04 2.66
CA ILE A 198 14.62 -6.18 3.60
C ILE A 198 16.01 -6.76 3.84
N THR A 199 17.02 -5.91 3.69
CA THR A 199 18.43 -6.23 3.91
C THR A 199 19.06 -5.24 4.88
N ASN A 200 20.24 -5.53 5.40
CA ASN A 200 20.95 -4.62 6.30
C ASN A 200 21.34 -3.33 5.57
N THR A 201 21.16 -2.17 6.21
CA THR A 201 21.44 -0.85 5.62
C THR A 201 22.89 -0.70 5.15
N SER A 202 23.85 -1.28 5.88
CA SER A 202 25.29 -1.11 5.64
C SER A 202 25.88 -2.05 4.58
N THR A 203 25.23 -3.19 4.33
CA THR A 203 25.74 -4.25 3.44
C THR A 203 24.80 -4.55 2.28
N GLY A 204 23.49 -4.40 2.49
CA GLY A 204 22.47 -4.49 1.47
C GLY A 204 22.65 -3.39 0.43
N TRP A 205 22.51 -3.76 -0.84
CA TRP A 205 22.47 -2.79 -1.95
C TRP A 205 23.65 -1.80 -2.02
N ASN A 206 24.85 -2.20 -1.58
CA ASN A 206 26.07 -1.40 -1.73
C ASN A 206 26.41 -1.08 -3.19
N ALA A 207 26.19 -2.03 -4.10
CA ALA A 207 26.46 -1.85 -5.52
C ALA A 207 25.61 -0.75 -6.17
N PRO A 208 24.27 -0.71 -6.03
CA PRO A 208 23.48 0.42 -6.57
C PRO A 208 23.77 1.76 -5.87
N TYR A 209 24.15 1.78 -4.58
CA TYR A 209 24.64 3.02 -3.94
C TYR A 209 25.91 3.53 -4.63
N ASN A 210 26.92 2.68 -4.81
CA ASN A 210 28.17 3.04 -5.48
C ASN A 210 27.95 3.45 -6.94
N ASN A 211 27.09 2.74 -7.68
CA ASN A 211 26.76 3.11 -9.07
C ASN A 211 26.06 4.47 -9.13
N THR A 212 25.22 4.79 -8.15
CA THR A 212 24.59 6.11 -8.05
C THR A 212 25.61 7.20 -7.73
N ALA A 213 26.53 6.94 -6.80
CA ALA A 213 27.64 7.83 -6.53
C ALA A 213 28.52 8.06 -7.77
N GLN A 214 28.81 7.02 -8.53
CA GLN A 214 29.57 7.13 -9.78
C GLN A 214 28.82 7.95 -10.83
N ASN A 215 27.53 7.66 -11.05
CA ASN A 215 26.69 8.40 -11.98
C ASN A 215 26.52 9.88 -11.59
N ALA A 216 26.62 10.21 -10.30
CA ALA A 216 26.59 11.57 -9.77
C ALA A 216 27.95 12.28 -9.77
N GLY A 217 29.04 11.59 -10.16
CA GLY A 217 30.39 12.14 -10.08
C GLY A 217 30.92 12.30 -8.66
N CYS A 218 30.46 11.45 -7.72
CA CYS A 218 30.75 11.51 -6.29
C CYS A 218 31.58 10.34 -5.74
N MET A 219 32.09 9.40 -6.56
CA MET A 219 33.00 8.38 -6.03
C MET A 219 34.37 8.98 -5.68
N ALA A 220 34.81 8.83 -4.44
CA ALA A 220 36.14 9.24 -3.99
C ALA A 220 37.25 8.26 -4.44
N PRO A 221 38.51 8.71 -4.69
CA PRO A 221 39.05 10.06 -4.58
C PRO A 221 39.60 10.55 -5.93
N ASN A 222 38.74 11.00 -6.85
CA ASN A 222 39.16 11.70 -8.08
C ASN A 222 38.05 12.61 -8.62
N THR A 223 37.34 13.31 -7.73
CA THR A 223 36.36 14.32 -8.15
C THR A 223 37.08 15.62 -8.44
N THR A 224 37.31 15.87 -9.73
CA THR A 224 38.08 16.98 -10.29
C THR A 224 37.56 18.40 -10.00
N ASN A 225 36.45 18.58 -9.28
CA ASN A 225 35.85 19.91 -9.06
C ASN A 225 35.24 20.18 -7.66
N LEU A 226 35.23 19.23 -6.71
CA LEU A 226 34.49 19.39 -5.43
C LEU A 226 35.35 19.31 -4.15
N GLY A 227 36.67 19.24 -4.27
CA GLY A 227 37.60 19.12 -3.13
C GLY A 227 37.65 17.70 -2.54
N ASN A 228 38.49 17.48 -1.53
CA ASN A 228 38.69 16.19 -0.82
C ASN A 228 37.44 15.76 0.00
N LEU A 229 36.30 15.57 -0.66
CA LEU A 229 35.07 15.11 -0.04
C LEU A 229 34.98 13.59 -0.05
N THR A 230 34.40 13.03 1.02
CA THR A 230 33.93 11.64 0.98
C THR A 230 32.72 11.51 0.05
N THR A 231 32.43 10.29 -0.39
CA THR A 231 31.25 9.99 -1.23
C THR A 231 29.97 10.56 -0.62
N TRP A 232 29.73 10.30 0.68
CA TRP A 232 28.62 10.88 1.43
C TRP A 232 28.56 12.42 1.40
N GLN A 233 29.69 13.08 1.64
CA GLN A 233 29.74 14.54 1.66
C GLN A 233 29.46 15.13 0.28
N CYS A 234 29.95 14.50 -0.79
CA CYS A 234 29.65 14.89 -2.16
C CYS A 234 28.15 14.73 -2.46
N LEU A 235 27.58 13.55 -2.19
CA LEU A 235 26.16 13.27 -2.44
C LEU A 235 25.21 14.21 -1.70
N LYS A 236 25.60 14.69 -0.50
CA LYS A 236 24.83 15.70 0.24
C LYS A 236 24.93 17.12 -0.32
N ARG A 237 25.98 17.43 -1.07
CA ARG A 237 26.25 18.79 -1.58
C ARG A 237 25.73 19.03 -2.99
N ILE A 238 25.65 17.98 -3.81
CA ILE A 238 25.14 18.11 -5.18
C ILE A 238 23.64 18.48 -5.17
N PRO A 239 23.14 19.13 -6.24
CA PRO A 239 21.71 19.41 -6.38
C PRO A 239 20.87 18.12 -6.33
N ALA A 240 19.66 18.21 -5.73
CA ALA A 240 18.76 17.08 -5.57
C ALA A 240 18.40 16.43 -6.92
N ASP A 241 18.16 17.24 -7.95
CA ASP A 241 17.84 16.75 -9.31
C ASP A 241 18.99 15.93 -9.92
N THR A 242 20.24 16.34 -9.68
CA THR A 242 21.44 15.59 -10.11
C THR A 242 21.50 14.23 -9.42
N LEU A 243 21.28 14.20 -8.11
CA LEU A 243 21.25 12.94 -7.34
C LEU A 243 20.12 12.02 -7.80
N MET A 244 18.92 12.58 -8.01
CA MET A 244 17.75 11.82 -8.46
C MET A 244 17.96 11.26 -9.88
N ALA A 245 18.52 12.04 -10.80
CA ALA A 245 18.86 11.58 -12.14
C ALA A 245 19.89 10.44 -12.12
N ALA A 246 20.92 10.56 -11.28
CA ALA A 246 21.92 9.51 -11.09
C ALA A 246 21.29 8.22 -10.52
N ALA A 247 20.41 8.35 -9.53
CA ALA A 247 19.70 7.21 -8.94
C ALA A 247 18.72 6.56 -9.91
N ALA A 248 18.03 7.35 -10.73
CA ALA A 248 17.13 6.86 -11.78
C ALA A 248 17.91 6.08 -12.85
N LYS A 249 19.08 6.59 -13.27
CA LYS A 249 19.97 5.89 -14.20
C LYS A 249 20.42 4.54 -13.63
N THR A 250 20.78 4.49 -12.34
CA THR A 250 21.09 3.22 -11.67
C THR A 250 19.89 2.28 -11.68
N LYS A 251 18.70 2.76 -11.30
CA LYS A 251 17.46 1.97 -11.24
C LYS A 251 17.01 1.45 -12.62
N ALA A 252 17.33 2.17 -13.69
CA ALA A 252 17.00 1.78 -15.06
C ALA A 252 17.89 0.63 -15.61
N SER A 253 18.99 0.28 -14.93
CA SER A 253 19.80 -0.87 -15.36
C SER A 253 19.03 -2.18 -15.18
N LEU A 254 19.26 -3.16 -16.08
CA LEU A 254 18.57 -4.45 -16.03
C LEU A 254 18.68 -5.11 -14.64
N GLN A 255 19.88 -5.07 -14.06
CA GLN A 255 20.18 -5.65 -12.75
C GLN A 255 19.33 -5.06 -11.60
N TYR A 256 18.92 -3.79 -11.72
CA TYR A 256 18.20 -3.10 -10.66
C TYR A 256 16.76 -2.71 -11.02
N SER A 257 16.33 -2.98 -12.25
CA SER A 257 15.00 -2.62 -12.76
C SER A 257 13.85 -3.25 -11.97
N LEU A 258 13.98 -4.52 -11.62
CA LEU A 258 12.99 -5.27 -10.82
C LEU A 258 13.06 -5.04 -9.30
N PRO A 259 14.24 -5.16 -8.64
CA PRO A 259 14.29 -5.14 -7.19
C PRO A 259 13.93 -3.82 -6.52
N TYR A 260 13.50 -3.93 -5.26
CA TYR A 260 13.35 -2.81 -4.33
C TYR A 260 14.72 -2.36 -3.79
N ILE A 261 15.53 -1.69 -4.62
CA ILE A 261 16.87 -1.20 -4.25
C ILE A 261 16.84 0.07 -3.38
N TRP A 262 15.71 0.76 -3.33
CA TRP A 262 15.45 1.94 -2.51
C TRP A 262 14.18 1.67 -1.70
N ALA A 263 14.32 0.97 -0.57
CA ALA A 263 13.20 0.49 0.24
C ALA A 263 13.62 0.36 1.72
N PRO A 264 12.72 -0.04 2.63
CA PRO A 264 13.09 -0.27 4.02
C PRO A 264 14.27 -1.24 4.18
N SER A 265 15.11 -0.97 5.18
CA SER A 265 16.32 -1.74 5.50
C SER A 265 16.39 -2.01 7.00
N VAL A 266 17.15 -3.03 7.43
CA VAL A 266 17.50 -3.17 8.85
C VAL A 266 18.60 -2.16 9.18
N ASP A 267 18.30 -1.18 10.02
CA ASP A 267 19.20 -0.09 10.40
C ASP A 267 19.71 -0.18 11.84
N GLY A 268 19.21 -1.13 12.63
CA GLY A 268 19.56 -1.27 14.04
C GLY A 268 18.87 -0.23 14.94
N ASP A 269 17.93 0.56 14.39
CA ASP A 269 17.20 1.62 15.08
C ASP A 269 15.69 1.43 14.85
N ILE A 270 15.12 2.03 13.79
CA ILE A 270 13.68 1.93 13.47
C ILE A 270 13.29 0.52 13.07
N VAL A 271 14.17 -0.13 12.32
CA VAL A 271 14.05 -1.53 11.96
C VAL A 271 15.26 -2.21 12.59
N PRO A 272 15.16 -2.59 13.87
CA PRO A 272 16.32 -3.07 14.63
C PRO A 272 16.77 -4.46 14.15
N GLU A 273 15.86 -5.27 13.61
CA GLU A 273 16.14 -6.61 13.12
C GLU A 273 15.18 -7.01 11.98
N SER A 274 15.37 -8.20 11.40
CA SER A 274 14.46 -8.77 10.40
C SER A 274 13.00 -8.72 10.89
N PRO A 275 12.10 -8.07 10.13
CA PRO A 275 10.67 -8.05 10.44
C PRO A 275 10.02 -9.42 10.56
N TRP A 276 10.57 -10.42 9.87
CA TRP A 276 10.12 -11.81 10.01
C TRP A 276 10.36 -12.34 11.42
N LYS A 277 11.57 -12.10 11.96
CA LYS A 277 11.97 -12.50 13.32
C LYS A 277 11.22 -11.70 14.37
N MET A 278 11.05 -10.38 14.17
CA MET A 278 10.26 -9.54 15.07
C MET A 278 8.84 -10.08 15.26
N LEU A 279 8.17 -10.48 14.17
CA LEU A 279 6.85 -11.11 14.23
C LEU A 279 6.88 -12.49 14.92
N GLN A 280 7.91 -13.31 14.66
CA GLN A 280 8.09 -14.60 15.31
C GLN A 280 8.23 -14.48 16.83
N GLU A 281 8.82 -13.38 17.30
CA GLU A 281 8.99 -13.02 18.72
C GLU A 281 7.77 -12.29 19.31
N GLY A 282 6.71 -12.07 18.51
CA GLY A 282 5.52 -11.36 18.95
C GLY A 282 5.71 -9.85 19.14
N ARG A 283 6.75 -9.27 18.52
CA ARG A 283 7.06 -7.84 18.56
C ARG A 283 6.27 -7.09 17.49
N PHE A 284 5.05 -6.73 17.84
CA PHE A 284 4.17 -5.89 17.03
C PHE A 284 3.23 -5.08 17.93
N SER A 285 2.75 -3.94 17.42
CA SER A 285 1.75 -3.10 18.07
C SER A 285 0.42 -3.86 18.15
N ARG A 286 -0.12 -4.05 19.36
CA ARG A 286 -1.34 -4.84 19.61
C ARG A 286 -2.61 -4.01 19.35
N VAL A 287 -2.69 -3.42 18.17
CA VAL A 287 -3.87 -2.70 17.71
C VAL A 287 -4.66 -3.57 16.73
N PRO A 288 -6.00 -3.49 16.71
CA PRO A 288 -6.80 -4.19 15.71
C PRO A 288 -6.32 -3.86 14.30
N PHE A 289 -6.38 -4.82 13.37
CA PHE A 289 -5.98 -4.54 11.99
C PHE A 289 -6.73 -5.34 10.93
N ILE A 290 -6.84 -4.74 9.75
CA ILE A 290 -7.30 -5.36 8.52
C ILE A 290 -6.08 -5.54 7.60
N THR A 291 -5.96 -6.69 6.96
CA THR A 291 -4.96 -6.91 5.92
C THR A 291 -5.54 -7.69 4.74
N GLY A 292 -5.12 -7.39 3.53
CA GLY A 292 -5.63 -8.11 2.36
C GLY A 292 -4.93 -7.72 1.09
N ASN A 293 -5.08 -8.57 0.10
CA ASN A 293 -4.41 -8.48 -1.18
C ASN A 293 -5.43 -8.60 -2.31
N VAL A 294 -5.06 -8.18 -3.51
CA VAL A 294 -5.77 -8.67 -4.70
C VAL A 294 -5.39 -10.13 -4.94
N ARG A 295 -6.21 -10.90 -5.67
CA ARG A 295 -5.90 -12.30 -5.96
C ARG A 295 -4.62 -12.46 -6.79
N ASP A 296 -4.44 -11.58 -7.78
CA ASP A 296 -3.45 -11.70 -8.84
C ASP A 296 -2.34 -10.63 -8.75
N GLU A 297 -1.80 -10.40 -7.55
CA GLU A 297 -0.80 -9.35 -7.26
C GLU A 297 0.37 -9.32 -8.27
N GLY A 298 0.87 -10.51 -8.63
CA GLY A 298 2.02 -10.66 -9.51
C GLY A 298 1.85 -10.04 -10.90
N THR A 299 0.61 -9.95 -11.38
CA THR A 299 0.29 -9.48 -12.74
C THR A 299 0.49 -7.98 -12.91
N GLY A 300 0.35 -7.20 -11.82
CA GLY A 300 0.62 -5.76 -11.80
C GLY A 300 2.04 -5.41 -11.38
N THR A 301 2.79 -6.34 -10.80
CA THR A 301 4.13 -6.10 -10.25
C THR A 301 5.26 -6.50 -11.19
N LEU A 302 5.01 -7.45 -12.09
CA LEU A 302 6.00 -7.90 -13.07
C LEU A 302 5.93 -7.06 -14.35
N PRO A 303 7.07 -6.81 -15.02
CA PRO A 303 7.06 -6.17 -16.32
C PRO A 303 6.52 -7.11 -17.38
N THR A 304 5.70 -6.56 -18.28
CA THR A 304 5.08 -7.30 -19.39
C THR A 304 6.07 -7.76 -20.47
N TRP A 305 7.32 -7.26 -20.45
CA TRP A 305 8.36 -7.73 -21.37
C TRP A 305 9.01 -9.06 -20.95
N LEU A 306 8.72 -9.56 -19.74
CA LEU A 306 9.24 -10.85 -19.28
C LEU A 306 8.73 -11.98 -20.20
N ASN A 307 9.66 -12.75 -20.76
CA ASN A 307 9.39 -13.79 -21.73
C ASN A 307 10.33 -14.99 -21.54
N SER A 308 10.10 -16.07 -22.30
CA SER A 308 10.81 -17.34 -22.16
C SER A 308 12.31 -17.27 -22.45
N SER A 309 12.81 -16.18 -23.04
CA SER A 309 14.26 -15.97 -23.25
C SER A 309 15.00 -15.60 -21.96
N ILE A 310 14.28 -15.22 -20.89
CA ILE A 310 14.86 -14.89 -19.59
C ILE A 310 14.61 -16.07 -18.64
N PRO A 311 15.66 -16.77 -18.15
CA PRO A 311 15.47 -17.83 -17.17
C PRO A 311 14.71 -17.31 -15.95
N LEU A 312 13.65 -18.01 -15.55
CA LEU A 312 12.84 -17.56 -14.41
C LEU A 312 13.65 -17.50 -13.11
N SER A 313 14.69 -18.33 -12.99
CA SER A 313 15.67 -18.28 -11.90
C SER A 313 16.43 -16.96 -11.85
N PHE A 314 16.78 -16.40 -13.02
CA PHE A 314 17.42 -15.10 -13.12
C PHE A 314 16.45 -13.98 -12.73
N ALA A 315 15.23 -13.97 -13.27
CA ALA A 315 14.22 -12.97 -12.91
C ALA A 315 13.86 -13.02 -11.41
N PHE A 316 13.74 -14.23 -10.85
CA PHE A 316 13.53 -14.43 -9.42
C PHE A 316 14.73 -13.97 -8.60
N GLY A 317 15.96 -14.26 -9.05
CA GLY A 317 17.20 -13.76 -8.45
C GLY A 317 17.27 -12.23 -8.45
N LEU A 318 16.76 -11.54 -9.48
CA LEU A 318 16.69 -10.08 -9.47
C LEU A 318 15.74 -9.55 -8.38
N LEU A 319 14.61 -10.23 -8.14
CA LEU A 319 13.66 -9.86 -7.07
C LEU A 319 14.16 -10.25 -5.68
N GLN A 320 14.91 -11.35 -5.57
CA GLN A 320 15.48 -11.88 -4.33
C GLN A 320 17.01 -12.10 -4.48
N PRO A 321 17.83 -11.02 -4.50
CA PRO A 321 19.25 -11.06 -4.86
C PRO A 321 20.16 -12.01 -4.09
N GLN A 322 19.73 -12.53 -2.94
CA GLN A 322 20.53 -13.44 -2.12
C GLN A 322 19.96 -14.87 -2.08
N VAL A 323 19.00 -15.21 -2.95
CA VAL A 323 18.64 -16.63 -3.19
C VAL A 323 19.80 -17.28 -3.93
N SER A 324 20.76 -17.75 -3.15
CA SER A 324 22.05 -18.26 -3.62
C SER A 324 22.02 -19.75 -3.97
N ASN A 325 20.87 -20.42 -3.81
CA ASN A 325 20.77 -21.88 -3.92
C ASN A 325 19.88 -22.33 -5.10
N PRO A 326 20.46 -22.86 -6.20
CA PRO A 326 19.72 -23.40 -7.33
C PRO A 326 18.72 -24.52 -6.94
N SER A 327 19.06 -25.37 -5.96
CA SER A 327 18.19 -26.47 -5.51
C SER A 327 16.90 -25.96 -4.88
N SER A 328 16.97 -24.82 -4.20
CA SER A 328 15.81 -24.16 -3.58
C SER A 328 14.86 -23.59 -4.63
N PHE A 329 15.40 -23.04 -5.72
CA PHE A 329 14.58 -22.57 -6.83
C PHE A 329 13.89 -23.71 -7.59
N LEU A 330 14.51 -24.89 -7.72
CA LEU A 330 13.86 -26.06 -8.32
C LEU A 330 12.59 -26.48 -7.55
N LYS A 331 12.58 -26.35 -6.21
CA LYS A 331 11.37 -26.60 -5.40
C LYS A 331 10.26 -25.59 -5.70
N VAL A 332 10.61 -24.33 -5.93
CA VAL A 332 9.66 -23.30 -6.38
C VAL A 332 9.08 -23.69 -7.74
N LEU A 333 9.90 -24.09 -8.70
CA LEU A 333 9.42 -24.53 -10.02
C LEU A 333 8.53 -25.78 -9.94
N ALA A 334 8.80 -26.69 -9.01
CA ALA A 334 7.96 -27.87 -8.78
C ALA A 334 6.58 -27.49 -8.21
N ALA A 335 6.53 -26.52 -7.28
CA ALA A 335 5.27 -26.03 -6.70
C ALA A 335 4.45 -25.16 -7.68
N TYR A 336 5.13 -24.53 -8.65
CA TYR A 336 4.54 -23.65 -9.66
C TYR A 336 4.91 -24.14 -11.06
N PRO A 337 4.29 -25.21 -11.57
CA PRO A 337 4.62 -25.76 -12.89
C PRO A 337 4.28 -24.77 -14.01
N ASN A 338 5.04 -24.82 -15.11
CA ASN A 338 4.82 -23.99 -16.29
C ASN A 338 3.63 -24.50 -17.13
N VAL A 339 2.43 -24.41 -16.56
CA VAL A 339 1.16 -24.75 -17.20
C VAL A 339 0.31 -23.49 -17.23
N THR A 340 0.07 -22.95 -18.42
CA THR A 340 -0.60 -21.65 -18.64
C THR A 340 -1.93 -21.53 -17.89
N ALA A 341 -2.74 -22.59 -17.88
CA ALA A 341 -4.03 -22.64 -17.17
C ALA A 341 -3.92 -22.53 -15.64
N LEU A 342 -2.78 -22.89 -15.05
CA LEU A 342 -2.55 -22.82 -13.61
C LEU A 342 -1.95 -21.48 -13.16
N GLY A 343 -1.52 -20.64 -14.10
CA GLY A 343 -0.85 -19.38 -13.81
C GLY A 343 -1.79 -18.19 -13.57
N SER A 344 -1.25 -17.10 -13.04
CA SER A 344 -1.93 -15.84 -12.78
C SER A 344 -1.98 -14.97 -14.05
N PRO A 345 -3.11 -14.33 -14.42
CA PRO A 345 -4.35 -14.26 -13.67
C PRO A 345 -5.09 -15.60 -13.56
N TYR A 346 -5.47 -16.02 -12.35
CA TYR A 346 -6.08 -17.34 -12.15
C TYR A 346 -7.48 -17.44 -12.73
N GLY A 347 -7.87 -18.64 -13.13
CA GLY A 347 -9.23 -18.91 -13.64
C GLY A 347 -9.47 -18.41 -15.06
N THR A 348 -8.41 -18.02 -15.78
CA THR A 348 -8.46 -17.52 -17.16
C THR A 348 -8.10 -18.60 -18.20
N GLY A 349 -7.92 -19.85 -17.77
CA GLY A 349 -7.50 -20.94 -18.65
C GLY A 349 -6.18 -20.63 -19.37
N ASN A 350 -6.08 -21.02 -20.63
CA ASN A 350 -4.87 -20.83 -21.44
C ASN A 350 -4.72 -19.43 -22.05
N GLU A 351 -5.60 -18.47 -21.72
CA GLU A 351 -5.47 -17.09 -22.18
C GLU A 351 -4.18 -16.45 -21.63
N THR A 352 -3.41 -15.80 -22.51
CA THR A 352 -2.13 -15.13 -22.17
C THR A 352 -2.19 -13.63 -22.35
N PHE A 353 -3.28 -13.09 -22.90
CA PHE A 353 -3.49 -11.65 -23.10
C PHE A 353 -2.41 -11.00 -23.97
N GLY A 354 -1.86 -11.76 -24.92
CA GLY A 354 -0.77 -11.32 -25.80
C GLY A 354 0.62 -11.32 -25.15
N LEU A 355 0.75 -11.88 -23.94
CA LEU A 355 2.03 -12.07 -23.25
C LEU A 355 2.57 -13.49 -23.47
N ASP A 356 3.84 -13.67 -23.17
CA ASP A 356 4.49 -14.99 -23.15
C ASP A 356 3.86 -15.87 -22.03
N PRO A 357 3.57 -17.17 -22.29
CA PRO A 357 3.04 -18.08 -21.27
C PRO A 357 3.81 -18.09 -19.94
N ILE A 358 5.14 -17.90 -19.98
CA ILE A 358 5.98 -17.87 -18.77
C ILE A 358 5.56 -16.75 -17.81
N PHE A 359 4.97 -15.66 -18.33
CA PHE A 359 4.52 -14.54 -17.52
C PHE A 359 3.50 -14.99 -16.47
N LYS A 360 2.59 -15.92 -16.81
CA LYS A 360 1.59 -16.41 -15.86
C LYS A 360 2.19 -17.25 -14.74
N GLN A 361 3.23 -18.02 -15.04
CA GLN A 361 4.00 -18.76 -14.03
C GLN A 361 4.76 -17.78 -13.12
N ALA A 362 5.46 -16.81 -13.72
CA ALA A 362 6.21 -15.79 -12.98
C ALA A 362 5.30 -14.96 -12.07
N ALA A 363 4.16 -14.47 -12.59
CA ALA A 363 3.16 -13.73 -11.83
C ALA A 363 2.60 -14.57 -10.68
N SER A 364 2.47 -15.88 -10.88
CA SER A 364 2.07 -16.77 -9.79
C SER A 364 3.06 -16.83 -8.65
N ILE A 365 4.33 -17.00 -8.97
CA ILE A 365 5.42 -17.11 -7.99
C ILE A 365 5.54 -15.80 -7.23
N VAL A 366 5.61 -14.66 -7.93
CA VAL A 366 5.82 -13.34 -7.32
C VAL A 366 4.61 -12.91 -6.50
N GLY A 367 3.38 -13.15 -6.98
CA GLY A 367 2.17 -12.81 -6.23
C GLY A 367 2.10 -13.55 -4.89
N ASP A 368 2.42 -14.84 -4.87
CA ASP A 368 2.39 -15.61 -3.63
C ASP A 368 3.60 -15.35 -2.72
N GLU A 369 4.79 -15.26 -3.29
CA GLU A 369 6.03 -15.05 -2.54
C GLU A 369 6.06 -13.66 -1.91
N ALA A 370 5.81 -12.60 -2.67
CA ALA A 370 5.97 -11.24 -2.16
C ALA A 370 4.72 -10.72 -1.44
N PHE A 371 3.51 -11.22 -1.75
CA PHE A 371 2.28 -10.64 -1.20
C PHE A 371 1.48 -11.64 -0.35
N GLN A 372 1.02 -12.76 -0.91
CA GLN A 372 0.09 -13.64 -0.19
C GLN A 372 0.74 -14.28 1.03
N SER A 373 1.91 -14.87 0.89
CA SER A 373 2.62 -15.52 2.00
C SER A 373 3.03 -14.52 3.08
N ARG A 374 3.51 -13.32 2.71
CA ARG A 374 3.90 -12.26 3.66
C ARG A 374 2.73 -11.76 4.48
N ARG A 375 1.60 -11.51 3.82
CA ARG A 375 0.35 -11.10 4.47
C ARG A 375 -0.15 -12.17 5.44
N ARG A 376 -0.23 -13.43 4.98
CA ARG A 376 -0.63 -14.57 5.82
C ARG A 376 0.31 -14.72 7.02
N TYR A 377 1.61 -14.60 6.81
CA TYR A 377 2.58 -14.70 7.89
C TYR A 377 2.30 -13.66 8.99
N PHE A 378 2.12 -12.38 8.64
CA PHE A 378 1.83 -11.33 9.64
C PHE A 378 0.59 -11.68 10.47
N ILE A 379 -0.55 -11.94 9.83
CA ILE A 379 -1.81 -12.17 10.56
C ILE A 379 -1.78 -13.46 11.39
N ARG A 380 -1.12 -14.52 10.89
CA ARG A 380 -0.97 -15.78 11.60
C ARG A 380 -0.03 -15.66 12.80
N GLN A 381 1.07 -14.91 12.70
CA GLN A 381 1.92 -14.64 13.85
C GLN A 381 1.17 -13.85 14.91
N ALA A 382 0.40 -12.82 14.53
CA ALA A 382 -0.45 -12.11 15.49
C ALA A 382 -1.43 -13.05 16.23
N ASN A 383 -2.11 -13.94 15.50
CA ASN A 383 -3.01 -14.94 16.10
C ASN A 383 -2.29 -15.93 17.03
N LYS A 384 -1.08 -16.39 16.69
CA LYS A 384 -0.27 -17.25 17.57
C LYS A 384 0.05 -16.60 18.91
N PHE A 385 0.13 -15.27 18.96
CA PHE A 385 0.27 -14.49 20.19
C PHE A 385 -1.07 -14.03 20.79
N ASN A 386 -2.13 -14.82 20.57
CA ASN A 386 -3.49 -14.63 21.04
C ASN A 386 -4.13 -13.29 20.64
N PHE A 387 -3.63 -12.65 19.58
CA PHE A 387 -4.22 -11.41 19.06
C PHE A 387 -5.19 -11.73 17.93
N THR A 388 -6.49 -11.76 18.25
CA THR A 388 -7.57 -12.22 17.36
C THR A 388 -8.42 -11.09 16.77
N ARG A 389 -8.15 -9.83 17.13
CA ARG A 389 -8.81 -8.65 16.52
C ARG A 389 -8.18 -8.33 15.17
N THR A 390 -8.18 -9.31 14.28
CA THR A 390 -7.51 -9.28 12.99
C THR A 390 -8.46 -9.77 11.91
N TRP A 391 -8.43 -9.13 10.74
CA TRP A 391 -9.32 -9.47 9.64
C TRP A 391 -8.54 -9.57 8.34
N SER A 392 -8.85 -10.59 7.54
CA SER A 392 -8.25 -10.81 6.22
C SER A 392 -9.27 -10.53 5.11
N TYR A 393 -8.80 -10.08 3.94
CA TYR A 393 -9.64 -10.03 2.74
C TYR A 393 -8.87 -10.44 1.48
N GLU A 394 -9.63 -10.89 0.48
CA GLU A 394 -9.21 -11.02 -0.90
C GLU A 394 -10.05 -10.08 -1.76
N PHE A 395 -9.39 -9.26 -2.57
CA PHE A 395 -10.07 -8.44 -3.57
C PHE A 395 -9.92 -9.08 -4.95
N ARG A 396 -11.05 -9.36 -5.61
CA ARG A 396 -11.08 -9.74 -7.02
C ARG A 396 -11.56 -8.52 -7.80
N GLY A 397 -10.61 -7.90 -8.50
CA GLY A 397 -10.91 -6.78 -9.39
C GLY A 397 -11.86 -7.17 -10.52
N GLU A 398 -12.26 -6.16 -11.28
CA GLU A 398 -13.26 -6.24 -12.35
C GLU A 398 -13.04 -7.40 -13.32
N THR A 399 -14.08 -8.22 -13.51
CA THR A 399 -14.23 -9.01 -14.72
C THR A 399 -14.49 -8.06 -15.90
N PRO A 400 -13.79 -8.17 -17.04
CA PRO A 400 -14.10 -7.37 -18.21
C PRO A 400 -15.59 -7.44 -18.55
N GLY A 401 -16.28 -6.30 -18.53
CA GLY A 401 -17.71 -6.18 -18.86
C GLY A 401 -18.70 -6.19 -17.68
N ALA A 402 -18.28 -6.37 -16.43
CA ALA A 402 -19.17 -6.33 -15.26
C ALA A 402 -19.14 -4.97 -14.53
N PRO A 403 -20.29 -4.39 -14.11
CA PRO A 403 -20.32 -3.14 -13.35
C PRO A 403 -19.60 -3.26 -11.98
N PRO A 404 -18.59 -2.41 -11.66
CA PRO A 404 -17.69 -2.59 -10.50
C PRO A 404 -18.25 -2.23 -9.11
N TYR A 405 -19.49 -1.77 -9.01
CA TYR A 405 -19.90 -0.88 -7.92
C TYR A 405 -20.02 -1.56 -6.53
N THR A 406 -20.30 -2.86 -6.44
CA THR A 406 -20.54 -3.55 -5.15
C THR A 406 -19.28 -3.84 -4.35
N GLY A 407 -18.26 -4.42 -4.97
CA GLY A 407 -17.03 -4.81 -4.28
C GLY A 407 -16.29 -3.60 -3.70
N ARG A 408 -16.23 -2.51 -4.49
CA ARG A 408 -15.59 -1.25 -4.12
C ARG A 408 -16.31 -0.53 -2.97
N ARG A 409 -17.63 -0.32 -3.10
CA ARG A 409 -18.44 0.33 -2.05
C ARG A 409 -18.53 -0.51 -0.79
N GLY A 410 -18.60 -1.83 -0.93
CA GLY A 410 -18.52 -2.76 0.19
C GLY A 410 -17.25 -2.55 0.98
N MET A 411 -16.08 -2.58 0.31
CA MET A 411 -14.79 -2.35 0.95
C MET A 411 -14.71 -1.00 1.67
N MET A 412 -15.08 0.11 1.00
CA MET A 412 -15.09 1.44 1.63
C MET A 412 -15.92 1.48 2.92
N ASN A 413 -17.09 0.84 2.90
CA ASN A 413 -17.97 0.79 4.05
C ASN A 413 -17.37 0.02 5.24
N TYR A 414 -16.76 -1.14 5.00
CA TYR A 414 -16.09 -1.89 6.07
C TYR A 414 -14.86 -1.15 6.61
N TRP A 415 -14.15 -0.39 5.76
CA TRP A 415 -12.98 0.40 6.19
C TRP A 415 -13.41 1.52 7.12
N ILE A 416 -14.45 2.27 6.74
CA ILE A 416 -15.00 3.35 7.55
C ILE A 416 -15.55 2.81 8.88
N ASN A 417 -16.26 1.68 8.86
CA ASN A 417 -16.68 1.00 10.09
C ASN A 417 -15.50 0.63 10.97
N PHE A 418 -14.49 -0.01 10.40
CA PHE A 418 -13.32 -0.43 11.16
C PHE A 418 -12.62 0.76 11.79
N ALA A 419 -12.50 1.84 11.05
CA ALA A 419 -11.88 3.04 11.54
C ALA A 419 -12.69 3.64 12.73
N TYR A 420 -14.02 3.68 12.63
CA TYR A 420 -14.90 4.23 13.67
C TYR A 420 -15.03 3.32 14.91
N TYR A 421 -15.13 2.01 14.71
CA TYR A 421 -15.51 1.04 15.75
C TYR A 421 -14.40 0.06 16.15
N LEU A 422 -13.27 0.05 15.43
CA LEU A 422 -12.26 -1.02 15.50
C LEU A 422 -12.83 -2.44 15.25
N ASP A 423 -13.90 -2.49 14.48
CA ASP A 423 -14.55 -3.69 13.96
C ASP A 423 -15.12 -3.34 12.58
N PRO A 424 -14.73 -4.05 11.50
CA PRO A 424 -15.25 -3.78 10.16
C PRO A 424 -16.78 -3.92 10.08
N ASN A 425 -17.38 -4.68 10.98
CA ASN A 425 -18.82 -4.88 11.04
C ASN A 425 -19.58 -3.66 11.54
N GLY A 426 -18.97 -2.83 12.40
CA GLY A 426 -19.64 -1.72 13.07
C GLY A 426 -21.06 -2.07 13.57
N ASN A 427 -21.98 -1.11 13.47
CA ASN A 427 -23.39 -1.27 13.83
C ASN A 427 -24.32 -1.62 12.64
N MET A 428 -23.81 -2.26 11.59
CA MET A 428 -24.63 -2.51 10.39
C MET A 428 -25.83 -3.43 10.67
N THR A 429 -27.02 -3.10 10.16
CA THR A 429 -28.20 -3.98 10.25
C THR A 429 -28.48 -4.70 8.93
N HIS A 430 -27.91 -4.23 7.82
CA HIS A 430 -28.06 -4.77 6.48
C HIS A 430 -26.71 -4.75 5.76
N ASN A 431 -26.55 -5.55 4.71
CA ASN A 431 -25.45 -5.36 3.77
C ASN A 431 -25.52 -3.94 3.18
N PRO A 432 -24.38 -3.29 2.88
CA PRO A 432 -24.40 -1.96 2.27
C PRO A 432 -25.20 -2.03 0.95
N HIS A 433 -26.44 -1.53 0.97
CA HIS A 433 -27.36 -1.64 -0.16
C HIS A 433 -26.82 -0.86 -1.35
N VAL A 434 -26.82 -1.55 -2.50
CA VAL A 434 -26.68 -0.97 -3.81
C VAL A 434 -27.98 -0.27 -4.15
N ASN A 435 -28.04 1.06 -4.02
CA ASN A 435 -29.08 1.82 -4.69
C ASN A 435 -28.55 2.18 -6.09
N THR A 436 -29.04 1.49 -7.12
CA THR A 436 -28.58 1.58 -8.52
C THR A 436 -29.01 2.86 -9.23
N THR A 437 -29.72 3.78 -8.58
CA THR A 437 -30.48 4.80 -9.31
C THR A 437 -29.83 6.16 -9.49
N ASN A 438 -28.74 6.55 -8.80
CA ASN A 438 -28.36 7.98 -8.83
C ASN A 438 -26.85 8.36 -8.76
N THR A 439 -25.93 7.51 -9.19
CA THR A 439 -24.53 7.95 -9.35
C THR A 439 -23.93 7.53 -10.67
N THR A 440 -24.21 8.32 -11.71
CA THR A 440 -23.40 8.38 -12.94
C THR A 440 -22.06 9.01 -12.57
N VAL A 441 -21.06 8.18 -12.25
CA VAL A 441 -19.67 8.65 -12.20
C VAL A 441 -19.08 8.47 -13.60
N THR A 442 -18.99 9.57 -14.33
CA THR A 442 -18.38 9.62 -15.67
C THR A 442 -16.86 9.48 -15.53
N TYR A 443 -16.27 8.38 -16.01
CA TYR A 443 -14.82 8.24 -16.08
C TYR A 443 -14.31 8.40 -17.52
N ALA A 444 -13.24 9.18 -17.63
CA ALA A 444 -12.47 9.37 -18.86
C ALA A 444 -11.78 8.05 -19.26
N LYS A 445 -11.88 7.72 -20.55
CA LYS A 445 -11.26 6.56 -21.19
C LYS A 445 -9.74 6.58 -20.98
N GLY A 446 -9.24 5.74 -20.09
CA GLY A 446 -7.82 5.39 -19.99
C GLY A 446 -7.46 4.34 -21.04
N ASN A 447 -6.31 4.53 -21.69
CA ASN A 447 -5.86 3.82 -22.88
C ASN A 447 -5.65 2.31 -22.69
N TRP A 448 -6.67 1.51 -22.95
CA TRP A 448 -6.52 0.17 -23.52
C TRP A 448 -7.01 0.24 -24.96
N LYS A 449 -6.08 0.34 -25.92
CA LYS A 449 -6.44 0.19 -27.34
C LYS A 449 -6.74 -1.28 -27.58
N ASN A 450 -8.03 -1.60 -27.67
CA ASN A 450 -8.54 -2.90 -28.06
C ASN A 450 -8.78 -2.90 -29.59
N PRO A 451 -8.01 -3.62 -30.43
CA PRO A 451 -8.44 -3.91 -31.78
C PRO A 451 -9.31 -5.18 -31.76
N ALA A 452 -10.57 -4.99 -32.17
CA ALA A 452 -11.51 -6.01 -32.63
C ALA A 452 -12.27 -6.85 -31.59
N VAL A 453 -13.35 -6.25 -31.05
CA VAL A 453 -14.64 -6.96 -30.96
C VAL A 453 -15.67 -6.14 -31.73
N ARG A 454 -15.84 -6.45 -33.02
CA ARG A 454 -16.99 -5.97 -33.78
C ARG A 454 -18.24 -6.67 -33.23
N GLN A 455 -19.00 -5.98 -32.38
CA GLN A 455 -20.39 -6.36 -32.14
C GLN A 455 -21.17 -6.18 -33.44
N LYS A 456 -21.64 -7.29 -34.03
CA LYS A 456 -22.70 -7.24 -35.03
C LYS A 456 -23.94 -6.65 -34.36
N LYS A 457 -24.41 -5.50 -34.86
CA LYS A 457 -25.78 -5.03 -34.61
C LYS A 457 -26.73 -5.98 -35.31
N GLY A 458 -27.36 -6.87 -34.54
CA GLY A 458 -28.62 -7.50 -34.95
C GLY A 458 -29.75 -6.51 -34.67
N GLN A 459 -30.31 -5.94 -35.72
CA GLN A 459 -31.68 -5.45 -35.70
C GLN A 459 -32.58 -6.67 -35.51
N ASP A 460 -33.41 -6.66 -34.48
CA ASP A 460 -34.78 -7.18 -34.55
C ASP A 460 -35.54 -6.70 -33.30
N GLY A 461 -36.51 -5.84 -33.54
CA GLY A 461 -37.41 -5.35 -32.50
C GLY A 461 -38.44 -6.41 -32.14
N LYS A 462 -38.68 -6.61 -30.85
CA LYS A 462 -39.97 -7.07 -30.32
C LYS A 462 -40.23 -6.49 -28.93
N LYS A 463 -41.44 -5.97 -28.79
CA LYS A 463 -42.02 -5.26 -27.65
C LYS A 463 -42.30 -6.20 -26.47
N ASP A 464 -42.15 -5.62 -25.29
CA ASP A 464 -42.95 -5.74 -24.06
C ASP A 464 -43.33 -7.12 -23.52
N GLY A 465 -42.80 -7.39 -22.31
CA GLY A 465 -43.31 -8.36 -21.36
C GLY A 465 -42.85 -7.98 -19.95
N ALA A 466 -43.48 -6.95 -19.36
CA ALA A 466 -43.25 -6.56 -17.98
C ALA A 466 -43.75 -7.67 -17.03
N GLN A 467 -42.85 -8.54 -16.58
CA GLN A 467 -43.16 -9.50 -15.53
C GLN A 467 -43.04 -8.78 -14.18
N LYS A 468 -44.20 -8.42 -13.60
CA LYS A 468 -44.31 -7.94 -12.22
C LYS A 468 -43.81 -9.04 -11.28
N ASP A 469 -42.63 -8.82 -10.71
CA ASP A 469 -42.09 -9.67 -9.66
C ASP A 469 -42.95 -9.49 -8.40
N LYS A 470 -43.65 -10.56 -8.00
CA LYS A 470 -44.52 -10.59 -6.83
C LYS A 470 -43.64 -10.66 -5.59
N GLY A 471 -43.85 -9.73 -4.67
CA GLY A 471 -43.04 -9.54 -3.47
C GLY A 471 -42.91 -10.80 -2.61
N GLY A 472 -41.68 -11.28 -2.49
CA GLY A 472 -41.17 -12.01 -1.34
C GLY A 472 -40.08 -11.17 -0.68
N LYS A 473 -40.31 -10.72 0.56
CA LYS A 473 -39.28 -10.09 1.40
C LYS A 473 -38.25 -11.15 1.83
N HIS A 474 -37.33 -11.53 0.95
CA HIS A 474 -36.06 -12.09 1.41
C HIS A 474 -35.12 -10.91 1.67
N ALA A 475 -35.09 -10.44 2.92
CA ALA A 475 -33.98 -9.61 3.37
C ALA A 475 -32.71 -10.45 3.16
N LEU A 476 -31.86 -10.05 2.22
CA LEU A 476 -30.54 -10.68 2.04
C LEU A 476 -29.83 -10.61 3.39
N GLU A 477 -29.57 -11.77 4.00
CA GLU A 477 -28.82 -11.85 5.26
C GLU A 477 -27.51 -11.07 5.13
N ARG A 478 -27.22 -10.28 6.16
CA ARG A 478 -26.02 -9.46 6.21
C ARG A 478 -24.78 -10.36 6.25
N THR A 479 -23.81 -10.09 5.37
CA THR A 479 -22.48 -10.72 5.42
C THR A 479 -21.69 -10.13 6.59
N VAL A 480 -21.45 -10.96 7.60
CA VAL A 480 -20.63 -10.60 8.76
C VAL A 480 -19.17 -10.94 8.47
N TRP A 481 -18.29 -9.95 8.58
CA TRP A 481 -16.85 -10.15 8.44
C TRP A 481 -16.26 -10.71 9.73
N ARG A 482 -16.24 -12.03 9.84
CA ARG A 482 -15.70 -12.71 11.02
C ARG A 482 -14.18 -12.49 11.10
N PRO A 483 -13.61 -12.33 12.31
CA PRO A 483 -12.17 -12.25 12.49
C PRO A 483 -11.44 -13.48 11.95
N HIS A 484 -10.19 -13.27 11.53
CA HIS A 484 -9.29 -14.33 11.15
C HIS A 484 -8.77 -15.06 12.40
N ALA A 485 -8.86 -16.38 12.40
CA ALA A 485 -8.38 -17.23 13.48
C ALA A 485 -7.55 -18.38 12.91
N PHE A 486 -6.22 -18.27 12.97
CA PHE A 486 -5.33 -19.36 12.59
C PHE A 486 -4.99 -20.25 13.81
N PRO A 487 -5.00 -21.60 13.68
CA PRO A 487 -5.18 -22.39 12.45
C PRO A 487 -6.63 -22.77 12.12
N GLU A 488 -7.58 -22.52 13.01
CA GLU A 488 -8.92 -23.11 12.99
C GLU A 488 -9.82 -22.55 11.88
N ASN A 489 -10.00 -21.23 11.84
CA ASN A 489 -10.96 -20.56 10.99
C ASN A 489 -10.30 -19.37 10.29
N LYS A 490 -9.67 -19.66 9.15
CA LYS A 490 -8.88 -18.75 8.31
C LYS A 490 -9.79 -17.78 7.52
N ASN A 491 -10.77 -17.17 8.19
CA ASN A 491 -11.76 -16.29 7.60
C ASN A 491 -11.11 -15.16 6.78
N ALA A 492 -11.62 -14.94 5.57
CA ALA A 492 -11.36 -13.75 4.77
C ALA A 492 -12.63 -13.25 4.09
N MET A 493 -12.80 -11.93 4.00
CA MET A 493 -13.86 -11.33 3.19
C MET A 493 -13.44 -11.34 1.72
N LEU A 494 -14.30 -11.86 0.84
CA LEU A 494 -14.14 -11.72 -0.59
C LEU A 494 -14.89 -10.48 -1.07
N PHE A 495 -14.14 -9.51 -1.58
CA PHE A 495 -14.68 -8.37 -2.30
C PHE A 495 -14.67 -8.66 -3.80
N ALA A 496 -15.84 -8.94 -4.39
CA ALA A 496 -16.01 -9.20 -5.82
C ALA A 496 -17.18 -8.40 -6.42
N PRO A 497 -17.21 -8.18 -7.75
CA PRO A 497 -18.38 -7.63 -8.43
C PRO A 497 -19.62 -8.49 -8.16
N GLY A 498 -20.74 -7.86 -7.82
CA GLY A 498 -22.00 -8.49 -7.45
C GLY A 498 -22.03 -9.28 -6.13
N ASN A 499 -20.90 -9.54 -5.47
CA ASN A 499 -20.85 -10.52 -4.38
C ASN A 499 -19.92 -10.10 -3.20
N LEU A 500 -20.45 -10.15 -1.98
CA LEU A 500 -19.71 -9.97 -0.72
C LEU A 500 -19.91 -11.21 0.14
N THR A 501 -18.87 -12.05 0.23
CA THR A 501 -18.98 -13.35 0.89
C THR A 501 -17.77 -13.64 1.75
N MET A 502 -17.98 -14.39 2.84
CA MET A 502 -16.88 -14.99 3.59
C MET A 502 -16.31 -16.19 2.83
N ILE A 503 -14.99 -16.24 2.74
CA ILE A 503 -14.21 -17.36 2.19
C ILE A 503 -13.16 -17.80 3.22
N GLN A 504 -12.53 -18.94 2.95
CA GLN A 504 -11.32 -19.35 3.66
C GLN A 504 -10.09 -18.80 2.94
N ASP A 505 -9.15 -18.28 3.72
CA ASP A 505 -7.85 -17.77 3.28
C ASP A 505 -6.85 -18.93 3.15
N ASP A 506 -7.21 -19.91 2.34
CA ASP A 506 -6.49 -21.16 2.11
C ASP A 506 -6.21 -21.42 0.62
N TYR A 507 -6.71 -20.56 -0.27
CA TYR A 507 -6.39 -20.65 -1.69
C TYR A 507 -4.87 -20.69 -1.88
N ARG A 508 -4.40 -21.73 -2.57
CA ARG A 508 -2.98 -22.04 -2.83
C ARG A 508 -2.08 -22.14 -1.61
N GLU A 509 -2.64 -22.37 -0.42
CA GLU A 509 -1.85 -22.49 0.80
C GLU A 509 -0.79 -23.58 0.72
N GLN A 510 -1.08 -24.72 0.10
CA GLN A 510 -0.14 -25.82 -0.08
C GLN A 510 1.05 -25.41 -0.97
N GLN A 511 0.81 -24.74 -2.09
CA GLN A 511 1.87 -24.24 -2.97
C GLN A 511 2.78 -23.24 -2.26
N MET A 512 2.21 -22.37 -1.42
CA MET A 512 2.96 -21.38 -0.65
C MET A 512 3.85 -21.98 0.45
N GLN A 513 3.61 -23.23 0.87
CA GLN A 513 4.46 -23.88 1.88
C GLN A 513 5.93 -23.93 1.46
N VAL A 514 6.20 -23.94 0.15
CA VAL A 514 7.58 -23.86 -0.36
C VAL A 514 8.29 -22.64 0.23
N PHE A 515 7.65 -21.48 0.32
CA PHE A 515 8.26 -20.23 0.81
C PHE A 515 8.36 -20.18 2.34
N ASP A 516 7.42 -20.80 3.04
CA ASP A 516 7.32 -20.75 4.51
C ASP A 516 8.10 -21.89 5.21
N GLY A 517 8.48 -22.94 4.47
CA GLY A 517 9.24 -24.07 4.98
C GLY A 517 10.66 -23.70 5.46
N PRO A 518 11.25 -24.45 6.42
CA PRO A 518 12.54 -24.11 7.03
C PRO A 518 13.72 -24.10 6.03
N GLU A 519 13.61 -24.83 4.93
CA GLU A 519 14.65 -24.91 3.91
C GLU A 519 14.81 -23.59 3.14
N MET A 520 13.70 -22.96 2.73
CA MET A 520 13.72 -21.64 2.08
C MET A 520 14.07 -20.51 3.06
N ALA A 521 14.00 -20.75 4.37
CA ALA A 521 14.35 -19.76 5.39
C ALA A 521 15.80 -19.27 5.25
N LYS A 522 16.70 -20.18 4.85
CA LYS A 522 18.11 -19.87 4.65
C LYS A 522 18.41 -19.24 3.30
N ASP A 523 17.45 -19.18 2.38
CA ASP A 523 17.69 -18.71 1.01
C ASP A 523 16.94 -17.43 0.67
N LEU A 524 15.84 -17.15 1.36
CA LEU A 524 15.08 -15.92 1.14
C LEU A 524 15.61 -14.76 1.99
N ASN A 525 15.89 -13.63 1.35
CA ASN A 525 16.51 -12.44 1.96
C ASN A 525 15.82 -12.02 3.26
N TYR A 526 14.49 -12.01 3.27
CA TYR A 526 13.71 -11.54 4.42
C TYR A 526 13.70 -12.54 5.60
N ARG A 527 14.06 -13.82 5.38
CA ARG A 527 14.12 -14.87 6.43
C ARG A 527 15.52 -15.14 6.95
N ARG A 528 16.55 -14.77 6.20
CA ARG A 528 17.91 -14.63 6.71
C ARG A 528 17.87 -13.51 7.77
N GLY A 529 17.45 -13.86 8.99
CA GLY A 529 17.77 -13.05 10.16
C GLY A 529 19.26 -12.83 10.06
N ILE A 530 19.64 -11.57 9.87
CA ILE A 530 20.94 -11.12 9.37
C ILE A 530 22.03 -11.92 10.10
N LEU A 531 22.54 -12.94 9.41
CA LEU A 531 23.63 -13.78 9.89
C LEU A 531 24.91 -12.96 9.95
#